data_AF-A0A8T2G2D5-F1
#
_entry.id   AF-A0A8T2G2D5-F1
#
_cell.length_a   1.000
_cell.length_b   1.000
_cell.length_c   1.000
_cell.angle_alpha   90.00
_cell.angle_beta   90.00
_cell.angle_gamma   90.00
#
_symmetry.space_group_name_H-M   'P 1'
#
loop_
_entity.id
_entity.type
_entity.pdbx_description
1 polymer ?
#
loop_
_entity_poly.entity_id
_entity_poly.type
_entity_poly.pdbx_seq_one_letter_code
_entity_poly.pdbx_strand_id
1 'polypeptide(L)'
;MDEYVEDEHEFSYEWNQENGPAKWGKLRPEWKMCGKGEMQSPIDLMNKRVRLVTHLKKLTRHYKPCNATLKNRGHDMMLKFGEEGSGSITVNGTEYKLLQLHWHSPSEHTMNGRRFALELHMVHENINGSLAVVTVLYKIGRPDSFLGLLENKLSAITDQNEAEKYVDVIDPRDIKIGSRKFYRYIGSLTTPPCTQNVIWTVVKKVNTHRYFLLFFT
;
A
#
# COMPACT_ATOMS: atom_id res chain seq x y z
N MET A 1 -16.43 -2.06 12.28
CA MET A 1 -15.42 -2.77 13.08
C MET A 1 -14.17 -2.63 12.26
N ASP A 2 -13.32 -1.69 12.64
CA ASP A 2 -12.22 -1.22 11.81
C ASP A 2 -11.29 -2.40 11.49
N GLU A 3 -11.27 -2.83 10.23
CA GLU A 3 -10.42 -3.92 9.74
C GLU A 3 -8.95 -3.51 9.63
N TYR A 4 -8.64 -2.24 9.92
CA TYR A 4 -7.31 -1.69 9.89
C TYR A 4 -6.77 -1.62 11.30
N VAL A 5 -5.53 -2.07 11.44
CA VAL A 5 -4.80 -1.82 12.66
C VAL A 5 -4.29 -0.39 12.61
N GLU A 6 -4.78 0.42 13.55
CA GLU A 6 -4.41 1.83 13.67
C GLU A 6 -3.04 2.05 14.33
N ASP A 7 -2.61 1.12 15.19
CA ASP A 7 -1.32 1.14 15.89
C ASP A 7 -0.94 -0.29 16.36
N GLU A 8 0.28 -0.75 16.08
CA GLU A 8 0.68 -2.14 16.33
C GLU A 8 2.15 -2.25 16.76
N HIS A 9 2.43 -1.95 18.03
CA HIS A 9 3.66 -2.37 18.70
C HIS A 9 3.76 -3.90 18.90
N GLU A 10 2.77 -4.66 18.45
CA GLU A 10 2.61 -6.09 18.74
C GLU A 10 3.23 -7.01 17.69
N PHE A 11 3.59 -6.49 16.52
CA PHE A 11 4.28 -7.24 15.48
C PHE A 11 5.53 -6.49 14.99
N SER A 12 6.45 -7.26 14.40
CA SER A 12 7.70 -6.76 13.85
C SER A 12 7.89 -7.26 12.43
N TYR A 13 8.64 -6.52 11.61
CA TYR A 13 9.12 -6.98 10.31
C TYR A 13 10.44 -7.77 10.40
N GLU A 14 11.08 -7.82 11.57
CA GLU A 14 12.29 -8.62 11.76
C GLU A 14 11.98 -10.11 11.70
N TRP A 15 12.46 -10.77 10.65
CA TRP A 15 12.15 -12.17 10.35
C TRP A 15 12.43 -13.16 11.50
N ASN A 16 13.50 -12.92 12.25
CA ASN A 16 13.99 -13.84 13.29
C ASN A 16 13.35 -13.59 14.66
N GLN A 17 12.58 -12.51 14.85
CA GLN A 17 11.95 -12.20 16.13
C GLN A 17 10.74 -13.11 16.43
N GLU A 18 10.30 -13.15 17.69
CA GLU A 18 9.11 -13.91 18.09
C GLU A 18 7.82 -13.34 17.53
N ASN A 19 7.77 -12.02 17.37
CA ASN A 19 6.69 -11.27 16.75
C ASN A 19 6.96 -10.96 15.26
N GLY A 20 7.90 -11.66 14.62
CA GLY A 20 8.26 -11.48 13.21
C GLY A 20 7.27 -12.12 12.22
N PRO A 21 7.39 -11.83 10.91
CA PRO A 21 6.41 -12.22 9.88
C PRO A 21 6.11 -13.72 9.81
N ALA A 22 7.12 -14.58 10.02
CA ALA A 22 6.96 -16.03 10.01
C ALA A 22 6.06 -16.57 11.15
N LYS A 23 5.77 -15.73 12.16
CA LYS A 23 5.04 -16.09 13.38
C LYS A 23 3.77 -15.28 13.58
N TRP A 24 3.47 -14.26 12.77
CA TRP A 24 2.30 -13.39 12.96
C TRP A 24 0.99 -14.16 13.19
N GLY A 25 0.74 -15.22 12.42
CA GLY A 25 -0.48 -16.03 12.58
C GLY A 25 -0.57 -16.87 13.86
N LYS A 26 0.44 -16.82 14.73
CA LYS A 26 0.47 -17.45 16.05
C LYS A 26 0.37 -16.45 17.20
N LEU A 27 0.51 -15.15 16.93
CA LEU A 27 0.51 -14.11 17.96
C LEU A 27 -0.89 -13.87 18.53
N ARG A 28 -1.90 -13.89 17.66
CA ARG A 28 -3.31 -13.69 18.02
C ARG A 28 -4.26 -14.61 17.25
N PRO A 29 -5.40 -15.02 17.85
CA PRO A 29 -6.43 -15.77 17.16
C PRO A 29 -6.93 -15.08 15.88
N GLU A 30 -7.07 -13.76 15.91
CA GLU A 30 -7.57 -12.92 14.81
C GLU A 30 -6.58 -12.88 13.63
N TRP A 31 -5.29 -13.07 13.88
CA TRP A 31 -4.22 -13.00 12.87
C TRP A 31 -3.94 -14.35 12.21
N LYS A 32 -4.68 -15.39 12.57
CA LYS A 32 -4.50 -16.77 12.08
C LYS A 32 -4.38 -16.88 10.56
N MET A 33 -5.00 -15.97 9.80
CA MET A 33 -4.91 -15.92 8.35
C MET A 33 -3.51 -15.62 7.83
N CYS A 34 -2.68 -14.89 8.57
CA CYS A 34 -1.28 -14.65 8.22
C CYS A 34 -0.47 -15.96 8.07
N GLY A 35 -0.83 -17.01 8.81
CA GLY A 35 -0.14 -18.31 8.77
C GLY A 35 -0.87 -19.43 8.05
N LYS A 36 -2.18 -19.28 7.82
CA LYS A 36 -3.03 -20.33 7.22
C LYS A 36 -3.70 -19.94 5.91
N GLY A 37 -3.62 -18.67 5.53
CA GLY A 37 -4.20 -18.18 4.28
C GLY A 37 -3.49 -18.77 3.06
N GLU A 38 -4.26 -19.10 2.03
CA GLU A 38 -3.76 -19.63 0.76
C GLU A 38 -3.68 -18.57 -0.35
N MET A 39 -4.24 -17.38 -0.10
CA MET A 39 -4.25 -16.23 -0.99
C MET A 39 -3.57 -15.03 -0.32
N GLN A 40 -2.37 -15.25 0.22
CA GLN A 40 -1.61 -14.21 0.91
C GLN A 40 -0.87 -13.31 -0.08
N SER A 41 -0.75 -12.03 0.29
CA SER A 41 0.12 -11.03 -0.31
C SER A 41 1.30 -10.75 0.62
N PRO A 42 2.43 -10.24 0.10
CA PRO A 42 2.75 -9.97 -1.30
C PRO A 42 3.12 -11.24 -2.09
N ILE A 43 3.26 -11.12 -3.42
CA ILE A 43 3.74 -12.19 -4.31
C ILE A 43 4.82 -11.72 -5.29
N ASP A 44 5.56 -12.66 -5.88
CA ASP A 44 6.41 -12.38 -7.05
C ASP A 44 5.60 -12.36 -8.36
N LEU A 45 5.62 -11.22 -9.04
CA LEU A 45 4.94 -10.98 -10.29
C LEU A 45 5.79 -11.45 -11.48
N MET A 46 5.75 -12.76 -11.72
CA MET A 46 6.50 -13.41 -12.78
C MET A 46 5.80 -13.28 -14.14
N ASN A 47 6.40 -12.54 -15.07
CA ASN A 47 5.88 -12.35 -16.43
C ASN A 47 5.59 -13.66 -17.18
N LYS A 48 6.24 -14.77 -16.82
CA LYS A 48 6.03 -16.08 -17.43
C LYS A 48 4.74 -16.78 -16.97
N ARG A 49 4.21 -16.41 -15.80
CA ARG A 49 2.99 -17.02 -15.21
C ARG A 49 1.75 -16.16 -15.37
N VAL A 50 1.86 -14.98 -16.00
CA VAL A 50 0.71 -14.10 -16.16
C VAL A 50 -0.10 -14.46 -17.39
N ARG A 51 -1.42 -14.51 -17.23
CA ARG A 51 -2.35 -14.52 -18.35
C ARG A 51 -2.52 -13.09 -18.83
N LEU A 52 -2.17 -12.82 -20.09
CA LEU A 52 -2.47 -11.52 -20.69
C LEU A 52 -3.98 -11.40 -20.86
N VAL A 53 -4.55 -10.34 -20.28
CA VAL A 53 -5.98 -10.05 -20.40
C VAL A 53 -6.14 -8.73 -21.16
N THR A 54 -6.43 -8.82 -22.45
CA THR A 54 -6.49 -7.68 -23.36
C THR A 54 -7.78 -6.86 -23.22
N HIS A 55 -8.85 -7.45 -22.67
CA HIS A 55 -10.12 -6.76 -22.44
C HIS A 55 -10.17 -5.99 -21.12
N LEU A 56 -9.17 -6.12 -20.24
CA LEU A 56 -9.07 -5.26 -19.06
C LEU A 56 -8.85 -3.83 -19.54
N LYS A 57 -9.87 -3.00 -19.34
CA LYS A 57 -9.80 -1.57 -19.61
C LYS A 57 -8.73 -0.92 -18.72
N LYS A 58 -8.29 0.27 -19.11
CA LYS A 58 -7.44 1.11 -18.26
C LYS A 58 -8.08 1.23 -16.88
N LEU A 59 -7.26 1.30 -15.83
CA LEU A 59 -7.74 1.55 -14.47
C LEU A 59 -8.51 2.88 -14.45
N THR A 60 -9.82 2.79 -14.22
CA THR A 60 -10.70 3.96 -14.09
C THR A 60 -10.52 4.56 -12.70
N ARG A 61 -10.21 5.85 -12.65
CA ARG A 61 -9.90 6.60 -11.42
C ARG A 61 -10.69 7.90 -11.42
N HIS A 62 -11.33 8.18 -10.31
CA HIS A 62 -12.09 9.40 -10.04
C HIS A 62 -11.58 10.07 -8.77
N TYR A 63 -10.25 10.26 -8.68
CA TYR A 63 -9.63 10.89 -7.54
C TYR A 63 -9.91 12.40 -7.50
N LYS A 64 -10.03 12.94 -6.29
CA LYS A 64 -10.20 14.37 -6.01
C LYS A 64 -9.21 14.80 -4.93
N PRO A 65 -8.78 16.07 -4.89
CA PRO A 65 -8.02 16.59 -3.77
C PRO A 65 -8.79 16.47 -2.46
N CYS A 66 -8.09 16.16 -1.38
CA CYS A 66 -8.68 16.03 -0.04
C CYS A 66 -7.65 16.39 1.02
N ASN A 67 -8.11 16.91 2.16
CA ASN A 67 -7.26 17.09 3.33
C ASN A 67 -6.77 15.74 3.83
N ALA A 68 -5.50 15.68 4.23
CA ALA A 68 -4.91 14.45 4.72
C ALA A 68 -4.09 14.66 5.99
N THR A 69 -4.04 13.62 6.80
CA THR A 69 -3.19 13.51 7.98
C THR A 69 -2.15 12.44 7.73
N LEU A 70 -0.88 12.80 7.90
CA LEU A 70 0.23 11.86 7.88
C LEU A 70 0.41 11.29 9.28
N LYS A 71 0.55 9.98 9.39
CA LYS A 71 0.75 9.25 10.63
C LYS A 71 1.97 8.34 10.48
N ASN A 72 2.85 8.35 11.48
CA ASN A 72 3.86 7.33 11.66
C ASN A 72 3.26 6.22 12.51
N ARG A 73 3.00 5.04 11.92
CA ARG A 73 2.42 3.89 12.64
C ARG A 73 3.48 2.95 13.23
N GLY A 74 4.73 3.41 13.29
CA GLY A 74 5.90 2.64 13.70
C GLY A 74 6.40 1.66 12.65
N HIS A 75 5.49 1.05 11.88
CA HIS A 75 5.80 0.02 10.88
C HIS A 75 5.63 0.52 9.42
N ASP A 76 4.92 1.64 9.23
CA ASP A 76 4.86 2.38 7.97
C ASP A 76 4.53 3.86 8.19
N MET A 77 4.65 4.62 7.11
CA MET A 77 4.13 5.99 7.02
C MET A 77 2.80 5.96 6.28
N MET A 78 1.73 6.38 6.94
CA MET A 78 0.39 6.41 6.37
C MET A 78 -0.10 7.84 6.17
N LEU A 79 -0.64 8.13 4.99
CA LEU A 79 -1.41 9.32 4.70
C LEU A 79 -2.91 8.97 4.70
N LYS A 80 -3.63 9.32 5.76
CA LYS A 80 -5.07 9.09 5.94
C LYS A 80 -5.86 10.27 5.38
N PHE A 81 -6.82 10.00 4.51
CA PHE A 81 -7.79 11.01 4.05
C PHE A 81 -8.95 11.12 5.03
N GLY A 82 -9.64 12.28 5.03
CA GLY A 82 -10.84 12.47 5.85
C GLY A 82 -11.98 11.50 5.50
N GLU A 83 -13.07 11.51 6.28
CA GLU A 83 -14.19 10.57 6.12
C GLU A 83 -14.76 10.50 4.70
N GLU A 84 -14.73 11.61 3.95
CA GLU A 84 -15.17 11.66 2.55
C GLU A 84 -14.25 10.93 1.55
N GLY A 85 -13.04 10.54 1.98
CA GLY A 85 -11.99 9.97 1.14
C GLY A 85 -11.52 10.91 0.03
N SER A 86 -10.60 10.43 -0.80
CA SER A 86 -9.99 11.22 -1.88
C SER A 86 -10.46 10.78 -3.27
N GLY A 87 -11.76 10.47 -3.39
CA GLY A 87 -12.38 9.94 -4.61
C GLY A 87 -12.31 8.41 -4.67
N SER A 88 -12.27 7.83 -5.87
CA SER A 88 -12.44 6.37 -6.03
C SER A 88 -11.72 5.76 -7.23
N ILE A 89 -11.70 4.43 -7.27
CA ILE A 89 -11.46 3.63 -8.46
C ILE A 89 -12.69 2.78 -8.79
N THR A 90 -12.81 2.38 -10.06
CA THR A 90 -13.84 1.41 -10.48
C THR A 90 -13.18 0.11 -10.93
N VAL A 91 -13.59 -1.00 -10.33
CA VAL A 91 -13.17 -2.34 -10.70
C VAL A 91 -14.40 -3.16 -11.05
N ASN A 92 -14.48 -3.60 -12.32
CA ASN A 92 -15.60 -4.41 -12.84
C ASN A 92 -16.99 -3.80 -12.57
N GLY A 93 -17.11 -2.46 -12.61
CA GLY A 93 -18.35 -1.74 -12.35
C GLY A 93 -18.63 -1.44 -10.87
N THR A 94 -17.82 -1.98 -9.95
CA THR A 94 -17.91 -1.67 -8.52
C THR A 94 -16.96 -0.52 -8.17
N GLU A 95 -17.47 0.47 -7.44
CA GLU A 95 -16.69 1.59 -6.94
C GLU A 95 -15.99 1.24 -5.61
N TYR A 96 -14.73 1.65 -5.48
CA TYR A 96 -13.94 1.54 -4.26
C TYR A 96 -13.34 2.92 -3.94
N LYS A 97 -13.70 3.46 -2.78
CA LYS A 97 -13.30 4.77 -2.29
C LYS A 97 -11.87 4.75 -1.74
N LEU A 98 -11.04 5.71 -2.12
CA LEU A 98 -9.67 5.84 -1.62
C LEU A 98 -9.66 6.37 -0.19
N LEU A 99 -9.14 5.56 0.74
CA LEU A 99 -9.13 5.84 2.18
C LEU A 99 -7.78 6.33 2.67
N GLN A 100 -6.70 5.67 2.23
CA GLN A 100 -5.35 5.99 2.68
C GLN A 100 -4.28 5.61 1.65
N LEU A 101 -3.11 6.21 1.82
CA LEU A 101 -1.86 5.80 1.19
C LEU A 101 -0.89 5.34 2.28
N HIS A 102 -0.07 4.34 2.02
CA HIS A 102 1.08 4.05 2.87
C HIS A 102 2.25 3.50 2.08
N TRP A 103 3.44 3.53 2.67
CA TRP A 103 4.68 3.15 2.00
C TRP A 103 5.45 2.08 2.76
N HIS A 104 5.95 1.10 2.02
CA HIS A 104 6.91 0.10 2.48
C HIS A 104 8.26 0.31 1.80
N SER A 105 9.34 0.22 2.58
CA SER A 105 10.72 0.19 2.11
C SER A 105 11.41 -1.01 2.76
N PRO A 106 12.02 -1.95 2.02
CA PRO A 106 11.97 -2.09 0.56
C PRO A 106 10.56 -2.47 0.08
N SER A 107 10.38 -2.66 -1.24
CA SER A 107 9.10 -3.16 -1.75
C SER A 107 8.76 -4.55 -1.22
N GLU A 108 7.48 -4.75 -0.96
CA GLU A 108 6.93 -6.03 -0.54
C GLU A 108 6.80 -6.96 -1.75
N HIS A 109 6.17 -6.47 -2.82
CA HIS A 109 6.10 -7.15 -4.10
C HIS A 109 7.48 -7.24 -4.76
N THR A 110 7.66 -8.30 -5.52
CA THR A 110 8.80 -8.46 -6.43
C THR A 110 8.30 -8.62 -7.87
N MET A 111 9.15 -8.28 -8.84
CA MET A 111 8.87 -8.54 -10.27
C MET A 111 9.97 -9.37 -10.89
N ASN A 112 9.67 -10.64 -11.17
CA ASN A 112 10.64 -11.64 -11.65
C ASN A 112 11.80 -11.78 -10.67
N GLY A 113 11.48 -11.94 -9.39
CA GLY A 113 12.44 -12.08 -8.28
C GLY A 113 13.16 -10.79 -7.88
N ARG A 114 12.96 -9.67 -8.60
CA ARG A 114 13.58 -8.39 -8.25
C ARG A 114 12.76 -7.62 -7.24
N ARG A 115 13.37 -7.27 -6.11
CA ARG A 115 12.85 -6.31 -5.13
C ARG A 115 13.20 -4.87 -5.51
N PHE A 116 12.33 -3.93 -5.14
CA PHE A 116 12.44 -2.51 -5.44
C PHE A 116 12.69 -1.71 -4.15
N ALA A 117 13.05 -0.43 -4.32
CA ALA A 117 13.49 0.40 -3.21
C ALA A 117 12.33 0.86 -2.31
N LEU A 118 11.16 1.09 -2.90
CA LEU A 118 9.98 1.56 -2.18
C LEU A 118 8.73 1.05 -2.91
N GLU A 119 7.66 0.85 -2.15
CA GLU A 119 6.34 0.50 -2.65
C GLU A 119 5.28 1.37 -1.99
N LEU A 120 4.44 2.00 -2.81
CA LEU A 120 3.25 2.73 -2.35
C LEU A 120 2.04 1.81 -2.45
N HIS A 121 1.26 1.70 -1.38
CA HIS A 121 -0.07 1.11 -1.39
C HIS A 121 -1.14 2.18 -1.28
N MET A 122 -2.11 2.15 -2.19
CA MET A 122 -3.29 3.00 -2.17
C MET A 122 -4.50 2.12 -1.83
N VAL A 123 -5.02 2.25 -0.61
CA VAL A 123 -6.05 1.37 -0.08
C VAL A 123 -7.43 1.96 -0.35
N HIS A 124 -8.29 1.13 -0.94
CA HIS A 124 -9.65 1.49 -1.28
C HIS A 124 -10.65 0.49 -0.71
N GLU A 125 -11.85 0.95 -0.42
CA GLU A 125 -12.92 0.15 0.16
C GLU A 125 -14.26 0.45 -0.54
N ASN A 126 -15.07 -0.58 -0.78
CA ASN A 126 -16.43 -0.41 -1.31
C ASN A 126 -17.47 -0.33 -0.19
N ILE A 127 -18.74 -0.09 -0.54
CA ILE A 127 -19.83 0.03 0.44
C ILE A 127 -20.09 -1.26 1.26
N ASN A 128 -19.59 -2.41 0.81
CA ASN A 128 -19.72 -3.69 1.49
C ASN A 128 -18.47 -4.05 2.31
N GLY A 129 -17.51 -3.14 2.47
CA GLY A 129 -16.24 -3.39 3.17
C GLY A 129 -15.21 -4.17 2.37
N SER A 130 -15.45 -4.49 1.09
CA SER A 130 -14.45 -5.21 0.29
C SER A 130 -13.32 -4.28 -0.13
N LEU A 131 -12.09 -4.80 -0.10
CA LEU A 131 -10.88 -4.02 -0.31
C LEU A 131 -10.30 -4.15 -1.73
N ALA A 132 -9.76 -3.04 -2.22
CA ALA A 132 -8.95 -3.00 -3.42
C ALA A 132 -7.70 -2.12 -3.20
N VAL A 133 -6.53 -2.65 -3.55
CA VAL A 133 -5.26 -1.93 -3.42
C VAL A 133 -4.67 -1.66 -4.80
N VAL A 134 -4.28 -0.42 -5.04
CA VAL A 134 -3.45 -0.05 -6.20
C VAL A 134 -2.03 0.21 -5.68
N THR A 135 -1.04 -0.45 -6.24
CA THR A 135 0.36 -0.31 -5.80
C THR A 135 1.28 0.20 -6.90
N VAL A 136 2.24 1.04 -6.49
CA VAL A 136 3.28 1.63 -7.34
C VAL A 136 4.65 1.28 -6.78
N LEU A 137 5.49 0.67 -7.62
CA LEU A 137 6.86 0.32 -7.28
C LEU A 137 7.83 1.43 -7.67
N TYR A 138 8.88 1.65 -6.86
CA TYR A 138 9.90 2.68 -7.08
C TYR A 138 11.30 2.09 -7.05
N LYS A 139 12.15 2.53 -7.98
CA LYS A 139 13.60 2.32 -7.91
C LYS A 139 14.32 3.63 -7.59
N ILE A 140 15.55 3.53 -7.10
CA ILE A 140 16.39 4.72 -6.88
C ILE A 140 16.61 5.44 -8.22
N GLY A 141 16.44 6.77 -8.22
CA GLY A 141 16.63 7.61 -9.39
C GLY A 141 16.20 9.06 -9.17
N ARG A 142 15.56 9.66 -10.19
CA ARG A 142 15.07 11.04 -10.12
C ARG A 142 14.00 11.18 -9.04
N PRO A 143 13.92 12.33 -8.33
CA PRO A 143 12.85 12.61 -7.39
C PRO A 143 11.47 12.38 -8.01
N ASP A 144 10.61 11.73 -7.25
CA ASP A 144 9.17 11.75 -7.50
C ASP A 144 8.59 13.05 -6.93
N SER A 145 7.77 13.74 -7.73
CA SER A 145 7.22 15.04 -7.38
C SER A 145 6.20 14.96 -6.25
N PHE A 146 5.39 13.89 -6.20
CA PHE A 146 4.40 13.71 -5.14
C PHE A 146 5.09 13.46 -3.80
N LEU A 147 6.07 12.54 -3.79
CA LEU A 147 6.87 12.27 -2.60
C LEU A 147 7.67 13.49 -2.13
N GLY A 148 8.16 14.33 -3.05
CA GLY A 148 8.82 15.60 -2.71
C GLY A 148 7.91 16.58 -1.96
N LEU A 149 6.58 16.54 -2.16
CA LEU A 149 5.63 17.36 -1.38
C LEU A 149 5.51 16.90 0.09
N LEU A 150 5.83 15.63 0.34
CA LEU A 150 5.71 15.00 1.65
C LEU A 150 7.03 14.97 2.41
N GLU A 151 8.17 15.16 1.74
CA GLU A 151 9.53 14.97 2.27
C GLU A 151 9.76 15.70 3.62
N ASN A 152 9.53 17.01 3.67
CA ASN A 152 9.69 17.80 4.90
C ASN A 152 8.72 17.39 6.01
N LYS A 153 7.53 16.87 5.65
CA LYS A 153 6.50 16.46 6.61
C LYS A 153 6.83 15.08 7.19
N LEU A 154 7.33 14.17 6.34
CA LEU A 154 7.81 12.85 6.71
C LEU A 154 9.01 12.96 7.64
N SER A 155 10.02 13.76 7.31
CA SER A 155 11.19 13.97 8.18
C SER A 155 10.82 14.51 9.56
N ALA A 156 9.75 15.30 9.66
CA ALA A 156 9.33 15.88 10.94
C ALA A 156 8.71 14.87 11.91
N ILE A 157 8.26 13.71 11.42
CA ILE A 157 7.59 12.68 12.24
C ILE A 157 8.33 11.33 12.25
N THR A 158 9.44 11.22 11.52
CA THR A 158 10.16 9.93 11.35
C THR A 158 10.71 9.42 12.68
N ASP A 159 11.31 10.29 13.49
CA ASP A 159 11.90 9.92 14.77
C ASP A 159 10.90 9.94 15.94
N GLN A 160 9.60 10.14 15.64
CA GLN A 160 8.55 10.23 16.64
C GLN A 160 7.56 9.08 16.45
N ASN A 161 7.50 8.19 17.44
CA ASN A 161 6.47 7.13 17.46
C ASN A 161 5.07 7.76 17.58
N GLU A 162 4.12 7.20 16.83
CA GLU A 162 2.71 7.62 16.84
C GLU A 162 2.47 9.10 16.51
N ALA A 163 3.44 9.75 15.86
CA ALA A 163 3.29 11.15 15.50
C ALA A 163 2.31 11.33 14.34
N GLU A 164 1.38 12.28 14.52
CA GLU A 164 0.48 12.73 13.49
C GLU A 164 0.81 14.15 13.05
N LYS A 165 0.72 14.40 11.74
CA LYS A 165 0.91 15.72 11.17
C LYS A 165 -0.10 15.98 10.09
N TYR A 166 -0.88 17.04 10.26
CA TYR A 166 -1.75 17.54 9.21
C TYR A 166 -0.93 17.97 7.99
N VAL A 167 -1.27 17.46 6.82
CA VAL A 167 -0.52 17.64 5.56
C VAL A 167 -1.20 18.65 4.62
N ASP A 168 -2.38 19.14 4.99
CA ASP A 168 -3.26 19.96 4.15
C ASP A 168 -3.79 19.19 2.93
N VAL A 169 -4.26 19.90 1.90
CA VAL A 169 -4.82 19.31 0.68
C VAL A 169 -3.76 18.50 -0.07
N ILE A 170 -4.08 17.23 -0.31
CA ILE A 170 -3.33 16.31 -1.16
C ILE A 170 -4.18 15.91 -2.36
N ASP A 171 -3.59 15.92 -3.55
CA ASP A 171 -4.22 15.44 -4.78
C ASP A 171 -3.62 14.09 -5.22
N PRO A 172 -4.35 12.97 -5.06
CA PRO A 172 -3.86 11.66 -5.51
C PRO A 172 -3.67 11.55 -7.03
N ARG A 173 -4.19 12.51 -7.82
CA ARG A 173 -3.96 12.55 -9.27
C ARG A 173 -2.51 12.85 -9.63
N ASP A 174 -1.76 13.48 -8.72
CA ASP A 174 -0.34 13.78 -8.90
C ASP A 174 0.56 12.53 -8.79
N ILE A 175 0.01 11.43 -8.26
CA ILE A 175 0.69 10.14 -8.21
C ILE A 175 0.78 9.56 -9.63
N LYS A 176 2.00 9.27 -10.07
CA LYS A 176 2.31 8.80 -11.44
C LYS A 176 1.97 7.31 -11.61
N ILE A 177 0.68 6.97 -11.61
CA ILE A 177 0.14 5.64 -11.91
C ILE A 177 -0.02 5.54 -13.43
N GLY A 178 1.02 5.08 -14.13
CA GLY A 178 0.99 4.93 -15.59
C GLY A 178 -0.14 4.00 -16.04
N SER A 179 -1.23 4.54 -16.58
CA SER A 179 -2.55 3.88 -16.71
C SER A 179 -2.68 2.75 -17.75
N ARG A 180 -1.58 2.23 -18.29
CA ARG A 180 -1.62 1.34 -19.47
C ARG A 180 -1.32 -0.13 -19.20
N LYS A 181 -0.56 -0.49 -18.15
CA LYS A 181 -0.19 -1.89 -17.87
C LYS A 181 -0.10 -2.12 -16.36
N PHE A 182 -0.80 -3.14 -15.88
CA PHE A 182 -0.79 -3.56 -14.49
C PHE A 182 -0.95 -5.07 -14.40
N TYR A 183 -0.59 -5.62 -13.25
CA TYR A 183 -0.95 -6.97 -12.82
C TYR A 183 -2.20 -6.91 -11.96
N ARG A 184 -3.04 -7.92 -12.03
CA ARG A 184 -4.27 -8.05 -11.24
C ARG A 184 -4.35 -9.43 -10.64
N TYR A 185 -4.54 -9.52 -9.33
CA TYR A 185 -4.77 -10.79 -8.63
C TYR A 185 -5.62 -10.56 -7.38
N ILE A 186 -6.10 -11.66 -6.78
CA ILE A 186 -6.78 -11.64 -5.47
C ILE A 186 -5.77 -12.13 -4.44
N GLY A 187 -5.58 -11.36 -3.38
CA GLY A 187 -4.62 -11.64 -2.32
C GLY A 187 -5.16 -11.25 -0.94
N SER A 188 -4.28 -10.77 -0.07
CA SER A 188 -4.60 -10.32 1.28
C SER A 188 -4.06 -8.92 1.58
N LEU A 189 -4.37 -8.39 2.76
CA LEU A 189 -3.54 -7.40 3.44
C LEU A 189 -2.14 -7.99 3.69
N THR A 190 -1.11 -7.15 3.66
CA THR A 190 0.30 -7.55 3.85
C THR A 190 0.78 -7.42 5.29
N THR A 191 -0.04 -6.84 6.17
CA THR A 191 0.13 -6.80 7.61
C THR A 191 -0.99 -7.58 8.29
N PRO A 192 -0.83 -7.97 9.57
CA PRO A 192 -1.94 -8.48 10.37
C PRO A 192 -3.19 -7.58 10.28
N PRO A 193 -4.40 -8.15 10.27
CA PRO A 193 -4.75 -9.57 10.42
C PRO A 193 -4.60 -10.43 9.14
N CYS A 194 -3.99 -9.90 8.07
CA CYS A 194 -3.79 -10.57 6.79
C CYS A 194 -5.09 -11.06 6.13
N THR A 195 -6.17 -10.26 6.27
CA THR A 195 -7.48 -10.50 5.66
C THR A 195 -7.35 -10.75 4.16
N GLN A 196 -7.91 -11.86 3.67
CA GLN A 196 -7.87 -12.24 2.25
C GLN A 196 -8.98 -11.55 1.43
N ASN A 197 -9.06 -11.90 0.14
CA ASN A 197 -10.02 -11.35 -0.83
C ASN A 197 -9.80 -9.88 -1.19
N VAL A 198 -8.56 -9.41 -1.05
CA VAL A 198 -8.14 -8.07 -1.46
C VAL A 198 -7.84 -8.06 -2.96
N ILE A 199 -8.45 -7.15 -3.71
CA ILE A 199 -8.17 -6.97 -5.13
C ILE A 199 -6.88 -6.16 -5.30
N TRP A 200 -5.80 -6.80 -5.76
CA TRP A 200 -4.53 -6.12 -5.99
C TRP A 200 -4.36 -5.66 -7.43
N THR A 201 -3.99 -4.39 -7.62
CA THR A 201 -3.62 -3.80 -8.91
C THR A 201 -2.20 -3.26 -8.85
N VAL A 202 -1.24 -4.03 -9.36
CA VAL A 202 0.18 -3.65 -9.31
C VAL A 202 0.59 -2.97 -10.61
N VAL A 203 0.91 -1.68 -10.56
CA VAL A 203 1.32 -0.91 -11.75
C VAL A 203 2.64 -1.45 -12.29
N LYS A 204 2.66 -1.85 -13.56
CA LYS A 204 3.86 -2.44 -14.18
C LYS A 204 4.99 -1.43 -14.37
N LYS A 205 4.65 -0.15 -14.55
CA LYS A 205 5.64 0.92 -14.68
C LYS A 205 6.25 1.21 -13.30
N VAL A 206 7.56 1.04 -13.20
CA VAL A 206 8.34 1.39 -12.01
C VAL A 206 8.69 2.87 -12.05
N ASN A 207 8.31 3.60 -11.00
CA ASN A 207 8.65 5.00 -10.81
C ASN A 207 10.06 5.15 -10.21
N THR A 208 10.52 6.39 -10.08
CA THR A 208 11.81 6.69 -9.46
C THR A 208 11.64 7.67 -8.33
N HIS A 209 12.42 7.49 -7.26
CA HIS A 209 12.58 8.48 -6.21
C HIS A 209 14.03 8.49 -5.70
N ARG A 210 14.44 9.54 -4.97
CA ARG A 210 15.78 9.60 -4.34
C ARG A 210 15.85 8.69 -3.11
N TYR A 211 17.05 8.50 -2.58
CA TYR A 211 17.32 7.62 -1.43
C TYR A 211 16.60 8.03 -0.12
N PHE A 212 16.10 9.27 -0.04
CA PHE A 212 15.74 9.94 1.21
C PHE A 212 14.54 9.34 1.97
N LEU A 213 13.74 8.49 1.32
CA LEU A 213 12.59 7.79 1.94
C LEU A 213 12.92 6.34 2.38
N LEU A 214 14.20 5.97 2.46
CA LEU A 214 14.60 4.61 2.83
C LEU A 214 14.75 4.38 4.35
N PHE A 215 14.24 5.29 5.18
CA PHE A 215 14.28 5.18 6.64
C PHE A 215 12.99 4.61 7.27
N PHE A 216 12.14 3.95 6.47
CA PHE A 216 10.93 3.28 6.98
C PHE A 216 11.13 1.77 6.97
N THR A 217 11.71 1.25 8.05
CA THR A 217 11.67 -0.16 8.47
C THR A 217 11.76 -0.22 9.97
#